data_AF-A0A168BWY9-F1
#
_entry.id   AF-A0A168BWY9-F1
#
_cell.length_a   1.000
_cell.length_b   1.000
_cell.length_c   1.000
_cell.angle_alpha   90.00
_cell.angle_beta   90.00
_cell.angle_gamma   90.00
#
_symmetry.space_group_name_H-M   'P 1'
#
loop_
_entity.id
_entity.type
_entity.pdbx_description
1 polymer ?
#
loop_
_entity_poly.entity_id
_entity_poly.type
_entity_poly.pdbx_seq_one_letter_code
_entity_poly.pdbx_strand_id
1 'polypeptide(L)'
;MQLSLLLSVLPLVAAAPAAKKRSEPAPLLIPRGAGAHNIVANQYLVKFKDGSKMKSVKQAFNSLSSASGTSGGEGGSGGDSADFFSEVFNGFSGEMDAKALESIRDHPDVEYVEQNVQMSAFAAVTQEQSTWGLARISHKSTGARKYVYDDSAGAGTCSYIVDSGIDESHADFGGRAKQLKTFIGENSDNCGHGTHVAGTVGSNTYGVAKKTALYGVKVLSKDGSGKCTGPNDGIIRGLEFVAQDAANRECPNGVVVNMSLGGEFSQASNDAVAALVKKGYFVAVAAGNGDNSGNPVDAKGVSPASEPSACTVGSANADGGVASDSNFGSPLALYAPGVDVVSLKVGGGTTSMSGTSMATPHIAGLAAYFMGRGKKAGEMCGHLQSLAIKGAIKNAPSGTKNLIAQNDQAGGDQGKDDQPPAKDDDKPKDQQPPKTEQPPKNQQPPKNQQPPKNQQPPKDELPPKNQQPPKTDLPKTDLPKNDPPKNTNLPKNPLFDNDQPKKEQQPPKTTQPPTSPKSDLLEDDLPKNDRPKKNQPKNVFFQNEEVKNEQVKNDQVKSEHKSFFFHNNNDQV
;
A
#
# COMPACT_ATOMS: atom_id res chain seq x y z
N MET A 1 85.22 -0.36 -61.63
CA MET A 1 84.17 0.10 -62.57
C MET A 1 82.80 -0.19 -61.97
N GLN A 2 81.74 0.43 -62.50
CA GLN A 2 80.29 0.21 -62.33
C GLN A 2 79.84 -0.81 -61.25
N LEU A 3 79.03 -0.48 -60.23
CA LEU A 3 77.78 0.30 -60.20
C LEU A 3 76.61 -0.36 -60.95
N SER A 4 75.86 -1.20 -60.24
CA SER A 4 74.43 -1.52 -60.49
C SER A 4 73.86 -2.29 -59.30
N LEU A 5 72.85 -1.74 -58.63
CA LEU A 5 71.96 -2.47 -57.73
C LEU A 5 70.54 -1.97 -57.99
N LEU A 6 69.61 -2.87 -58.32
CA LEU A 6 68.21 -2.48 -58.57
C LEU A 6 67.55 -2.13 -57.24
N LEU A 7 66.88 -0.97 -57.19
CA LEU A 7 65.98 -0.61 -56.10
C LEU A 7 64.54 -0.71 -56.62
N SER A 8 63.81 -1.73 -56.17
CA SER A 8 62.39 -1.91 -56.50
C SER A 8 61.52 -0.95 -55.69
N VAL A 9 60.70 -0.17 -56.39
CA VAL A 9 59.73 0.74 -55.75
C VAL A 9 58.49 -0.04 -55.34
N LEU A 10 58.24 -0.17 -54.03
CA LEU A 10 56.91 -0.52 -53.52
C LEU A 10 56.08 0.76 -53.30
N PRO A 11 54.79 0.78 -53.68
CA PRO A 11 53.89 1.86 -53.30
C PRO A 11 53.53 1.76 -51.81
N LEU A 12 53.82 2.82 -51.05
CA LEU A 12 53.45 2.90 -49.65
C LEU A 12 51.94 3.18 -49.51
N VAL A 13 51.14 2.13 -49.30
CA VAL A 13 49.70 2.27 -49.04
C VAL A 13 49.51 2.89 -47.65
N ALA A 14 49.12 4.16 -47.61
CA ALA A 14 48.82 4.87 -46.37
C ALA A 14 47.50 4.36 -45.76
N ALA A 15 47.60 3.42 -44.83
CA ALA A 15 46.48 3.00 -44.00
C ALA A 15 46.03 4.16 -43.09
N ALA A 16 44.84 4.70 -43.33
CA ALA A 16 44.22 5.67 -42.42
C ALA A 16 43.99 5.02 -41.04
N PRO A 17 44.22 5.72 -39.93
CA PRO A 17 43.98 5.17 -38.60
C PRO A 17 42.48 4.94 -38.40
N ALA A 18 42.07 3.67 -38.34
CA ALA A 18 40.72 3.31 -37.96
C ALA A 18 40.38 3.91 -36.58
N ALA A 19 39.21 4.55 -36.47
CA ALA A 19 38.76 5.12 -35.21
C ALA A 19 38.71 4.00 -34.14
N LYS A 20 39.30 4.24 -32.97
CA LYS A 20 39.35 3.25 -31.89
C LYS A 20 37.92 2.97 -31.41
N LYS A 21 37.36 1.83 -31.82
CA LYS A 21 36.14 1.27 -31.22
C LYS A 21 36.36 1.05 -29.72
N ARG A 22 35.32 1.21 -28.90
CA ARG A 22 35.38 0.75 -27.49
C ARG A 22 35.62 -0.77 -27.43
N SER A 23 36.27 -1.24 -26.36
CA SER A 23 36.38 -2.68 -26.06
C SER A 23 35.03 -3.29 -25.68
N GLU A 24 34.16 -2.49 -25.05
CA GLU A 24 32.80 -2.84 -24.64
C GLU A 24 31.87 -1.64 -24.93
N PRO A 25 30.63 -1.86 -25.39
CA PRO A 25 29.67 -0.79 -25.62
C PRO A 25 29.41 0.06 -24.38
N ALA A 26 29.02 1.32 -24.57
CA ALA A 26 28.56 2.19 -23.51
C ALA A 26 27.37 1.57 -22.75
N PRO A 27 27.24 1.79 -21.42
CA PRO A 27 26.07 1.38 -20.67
C PRO A 27 24.80 1.95 -21.31
N LEU A 28 23.76 1.12 -21.39
CA LEU A 28 22.40 1.56 -21.65
C LEU A 28 21.68 1.64 -20.31
N LEU A 29 21.34 2.86 -19.90
CA LEU A 29 20.62 3.15 -18.67
C LEU A 29 19.12 3.22 -18.94
N ILE A 30 18.34 2.73 -17.99
CA ILE A 30 16.89 2.88 -17.96
C ILE A 30 16.56 3.54 -16.61
N PRO A 31 15.87 4.69 -16.56
CA PRO A 31 15.53 5.35 -15.32
C PRO A 31 14.76 4.43 -14.36
N ARG A 32 15.20 4.38 -13.10
CA ARG A 32 14.62 3.46 -12.09
C ARG A 32 13.15 3.80 -11.86
N GLY A 33 12.26 2.84 -12.12
CA GLY A 33 10.81 3.01 -12.04
C GLY A 33 10.12 3.45 -13.34
N ALA A 34 10.85 3.56 -14.45
CA ALA A 34 10.25 3.83 -15.77
C ALA A 34 9.39 2.65 -16.24
N GLY A 35 8.07 2.77 -16.09
CA GLY A 35 7.10 1.91 -16.77
C GLY A 35 6.92 2.29 -18.24
N ALA A 36 6.38 1.39 -19.05
CA ALA A 36 6.21 1.58 -20.50
C ALA A 36 5.37 2.83 -20.89
N HIS A 37 4.52 3.33 -19.98
CA HIS A 37 3.74 4.56 -20.17
C HIS A 37 4.56 5.86 -19.98
N ASN A 38 5.72 5.80 -19.33
CA ASN A 38 6.62 6.93 -19.11
C ASN A 38 7.77 7.00 -20.12
N ILE A 39 8.06 5.92 -20.86
CA ILE A 39 9.12 5.90 -21.86
C ILE A 39 8.73 6.76 -23.06
N VAL A 40 9.65 7.61 -23.53
CA VAL A 40 9.53 8.24 -24.85
C VAL A 40 10.12 7.26 -25.86
N ALA A 41 9.26 6.61 -26.65
CA ALA A 41 9.63 5.51 -27.53
C ALA A 41 10.74 5.91 -28.50
N ASN A 42 11.73 5.03 -28.69
CA ASN A 42 12.92 5.20 -29.55
C ASN A 42 13.79 6.44 -29.25
N GLN A 43 13.50 7.28 -28.24
CA GLN A 43 14.27 8.47 -27.94
C GLN A 43 15.25 8.23 -26.78
N TYR A 44 16.49 8.70 -26.93
CA TYR A 44 17.56 8.49 -25.95
C TYR A 44 18.41 9.74 -25.72
N LEU A 45 18.95 9.85 -24.51
CA LEU A 45 19.97 10.83 -24.13
C LEU A 45 21.36 10.18 -24.26
N VAL A 46 22.24 10.76 -25.08
CA VAL A 46 23.60 10.26 -25.31
C VAL A 46 24.60 11.19 -24.65
N LYS A 47 25.16 10.79 -23.50
CA LYS A 47 26.22 11.52 -22.80
C LYS A 47 27.58 11.20 -23.43
N PHE A 48 28.31 12.23 -23.80
CA PHE A 48 29.72 12.17 -24.15
C PHE A 48 30.58 12.55 -22.95
N LYS A 49 31.76 11.93 -22.86
CA LYS A 49 32.76 12.17 -21.82
C LYS A 49 33.14 13.64 -21.75
N ASP A 50 33.45 14.12 -20.56
CA ASP A 50 33.87 15.51 -20.37
C ASP A 50 35.13 15.85 -21.19
N GLY A 51 35.17 17.05 -21.76
CA GLY A 51 36.19 17.47 -22.72
C GLY A 51 35.96 17.03 -24.18
N SER A 52 35.00 16.14 -24.46
CA SER A 52 34.62 15.81 -25.84
C SER A 52 34.10 17.05 -26.58
N LYS A 53 34.70 17.40 -27.72
CA LYS A 53 34.35 18.62 -28.46
C LYS A 53 32.97 18.47 -29.13
N MET A 54 32.13 19.49 -29.01
CA MET A 54 30.77 19.50 -29.60
C MET A 54 30.75 19.26 -31.13
N LYS A 55 31.84 19.58 -31.84
CA LYS A 55 31.99 19.18 -33.26
C LYS A 55 32.00 17.65 -33.44
N SER A 56 32.68 16.91 -32.56
CA SER A 56 32.70 15.44 -32.57
C SER A 56 31.33 14.86 -32.21
N VAL A 57 30.63 15.47 -31.24
CA VAL A 57 29.26 15.08 -30.83
C VAL A 57 28.30 15.20 -32.02
N LYS A 58 28.33 16.32 -32.74
CA LYS A 58 27.52 16.52 -33.96
C LYS A 58 27.93 15.58 -35.10
N GLN A 59 29.22 15.33 -35.30
CA GLN A 59 29.70 14.36 -36.30
C GLN A 59 29.25 12.92 -35.99
N ALA A 60 29.22 12.53 -34.72
CA ALA A 60 28.70 11.24 -34.30
C ALA A 60 27.20 11.12 -34.59
N PHE A 61 26.36 12.09 -34.19
CA PHE A 61 24.93 12.08 -34.51
C PHE A 61 24.66 12.01 -36.01
N ASN A 62 25.27 12.88 -36.82
CA ASN A 62 25.07 12.89 -38.27
C ASN A 62 25.47 11.56 -38.94
N SER A 63 26.40 10.80 -38.33
CA SER A 63 26.79 9.47 -38.79
C SER A 63 25.72 8.41 -38.51
N LEU A 64 24.85 8.62 -37.51
CA LEU A 64 23.71 7.74 -37.22
C LEU A 64 22.58 7.94 -38.24
N SER A 65 22.19 9.19 -38.53
CA SER A 65 21.19 9.50 -39.57
C SER A 65 21.63 8.95 -40.95
N SER A 66 22.92 9.07 -41.24
CA SER A 66 23.55 8.49 -42.44
C SER A 66 23.53 6.95 -42.46
N ALA A 67 23.30 6.29 -41.33
CA ALA A 67 23.31 4.82 -41.17
C ALA A 67 21.90 4.22 -40.95
N SER A 68 20.92 5.00 -40.49
CA SER A 68 19.48 4.69 -40.53
C SER A 68 18.90 4.92 -41.94
N GLY A 69 19.48 5.84 -42.71
CA GLY A 69 19.02 6.22 -44.05
C GLY A 69 18.03 7.38 -44.06
N THR A 70 17.88 8.09 -42.94
CA THR A 70 17.03 9.28 -42.84
C THR A 70 17.81 10.56 -43.13
N SER A 71 17.24 11.44 -43.96
CA SER A 71 17.93 12.61 -44.50
C SER A 71 17.81 13.81 -43.57
N GLY A 72 18.86 14.09 -42.80
CA GLY A 72 18.89 15.20 -41.84
C GLY A 72 18.61 16.57 -42.50
N GLY A 73 17.41 17.11 -42.27
CA GLY A 73 16.99 18.43 -42.72
C GLY A 73 17.07 19.46 -41.59
N GLU A 74 17.79 20.56 -41.80
CA GLU A 74 17.80 21.70 -40.88
C GLU A 74 16.49 22.50 -40.98
N GLY A 75 15.41 22.01 -40.34
CA GLY A 75 14.22 22.82 -40.11
C GLY A 75 12.91 22.08 -39.84
N GLY A 76 12.48 22.08 -38.57
CA GLY A 76 11.07 22.09 -38.19
C GLY A 76 10.31 20.75 -38.14
N SER A 77 10.15 20.23 -36.91
CA SER A 77 8.97 19.47 -36.48
C SER A 77 8.65 18.15 -37.21
N GLY A 78 9.61 17.22 -37.29
CA GLY A 78 9.31 15.80 -37.57
C GLY A 78 10.55 14.92 -37.80
N GLY A 79 10.71 13.87 -36.98
CA GLY A 79 11.63 12.75 -37.21
C GLY A 79 13.10 12.98 -36.84
N ASP A 80 13.82 13.83 -37.57
CA ASP A 80 15.29 13.76 -37.66
C ASP A 80 16.08 14.81 -36.83
N SER A 81 15.41 15.59 -35.97
CA SER A 81 16.06 16.64 -35.17
C SER A 81 16.57 16.14 -33.82
N ALA A 82 17.89 16.22 -33.60
CA ALA A 82 18.50 16.04 -32.28
C ALA A 82 18.75 17.37 -31.56
N ASP A 83 18.42 17.41 -30.27
CA ASP A 83 18.76 18.52 -29.37
C ASP A 83 20.19 18.33 -28.85
N PHE A 84 21.08 19.28 -29.11
CA PHE A 84 22.47 19.22 -28.65
C PHE A 84 22.67 20.03 -27.37
N PHE A 85 23.35 19.43 -26.39
CA PHE A 85 23.65 20.04 -25.11
C PHE A 85 25.16 20.19 -24.92
N SER A 86 25.61 21.35 -24.44
CA SER A 86 27.03 21.63 -24.14
C SER A 86 27.29 22.06 -22.69
N GLU A 87 26.41 22.86 -22.09
CA GLU A 87 26.72 23.59 -20.84
C GLU A 87 26.52 22.77 -19.56
N VAL A 88 25.44 21.98 -19.48
CA VAL A 88 25.05 21.19 -18.28
C VAL A 88 25.11 19.68 -18.50
N PHE A 89 25.13 19.27 -19.75
CA PHE A 89 25.25 17.91 -20.26
C PHE A 89 26.03 18.05 -21.56
N ASN A 90 27.02 17.19 -21.83
CA ASN A 90 27.79 17.23 -23.07
C ASN A 90 27.31 16.06 -23.94
N GLY A 91 26.53 16.33 -24.99
CA GLY A 91 25.87 15.25 -25.72
C GLY A 91 24.66 15.70 -26.54
N PHE A 92 23.73 14.78 -26.77
CA PHE A 92 22.47 15.06 -27.47
C PHE A 92 21.28 14.21 -26.99
N SER A 93 20.06 14.66 -27.25
CA SER A 93 18.84 13.87 -27.27
C SER A 93 18.44 13.58 -28.72
N GLY A 94 17.98 12.37 -29.03
CA GLY A 94 17.51 12.05 -30.39
C GLY A 94 16.76 10.73 -30.48
N GLU A 95 15.94 10.58 -31.51
CA GLU A 95 15.33 9.30 -31.90
C GLU A 95 16.38 8.40 -32.58
N MET A 96 16.39 7.13 -32.22
CA MET A 96 17.30 6.11 -32.76
C MET A 96 16.59 4.75 -32.84
N ASP A 97 16.75 4.07 -33.97
CA ASP A 97 16.44 2.65 -34.06
C ASP A 97 17.47 1.80 -33.30
N ALA A 98 17.23 0.48 -33.18
CA ALA A 98 18.11 -0.43 -32.45
C ALA A 98 19.56 -0.47 -33.00
N LYS A 99 19.75 -0.30 -34.32
CA LYS A 99 21.05 -0.32 -34.99
C LYS A 99 21.81 0.99 -34.76
N ALA A 100 21.11 2.13 -34.79
CA ALA A 100 21.67 3.42 -34.39
C ALA A 100 22.06 3.42 -32.90
N LEU A 101 21.21 2.86 -32.04
CA LEU A 101 21.47 2.70 -30.59
C LEU A 101 22.70 1.80 -30.31
N GLU A 102 22.85 0.68 -31.02
CA GLU A 102 24.06 -0.14 -30.95
C GLU A 102 25.30 0.63 -31.44
N SER A 103 25.20 1.28 -32.61
CA SER A 103 26.31 1.99 -33.23
C SER A 103 26.81 3.20 -32.42
N ILE A 104 25.94 3.92 -31.71
CA ILE A 104 26.36 5.05 -30.88
C ILE A 104 27.02 4.58 -29.57
N ARG A 105 26.57 3.46 -29.00
CA ARG A 105 27.17 2.88 -27.79
C ARG A 105 28.60 2.38 -28.04
N ASP A 106 28.92 2.00 -29.26
CA ASP A 106 30.28 1.61 -29.67
C ASP A 106 31.28 2.78 -29.80
N HIS A 107 30.81 4.03 -29.80
CA HIS A 107 31.64 5.22 -30.04
C HIS A 107 32.63 5.49 -28.88
N PRO A 108 33.93 5.74 -29.14
CA PRO A 108 34.96 5.88 -28.10
C PRO A 108 34.65 6.94 -27.03
N ASP A 109 34.06 8.06 -27.45
CA ASP A 109 33.86 9.23 -26.58
C ASP A 109 32.47 9.27 -25.93
N VAL A 110 31.57 8.34 -26.27
CA VAL A 110 30.30 8.17 -25.53
C VAL A 110 30.61 7.56 -24.17
N GLU A 111 30.00 8.11 -23.13
CA GLU A 111 30.11 7.67 -21.75
C GLU A 111 29.06 6.61 -21.46
N TYR A 112 27.78 7.00 -21.57
CA TYR A 112 26.57 6.19 -21.46
C TYR A 112 25.47 6.68 -22.43
N VAL A 113 24.45 5.85 -22.64
CA VAL A 113 23.19 6.21 -23.28
C VAL A 113 22.06 5.91 -22.31
N GLU A 114 21.06 6.78 -22.20
CA GLU A 114 19.90 6.61 -21.32
C GLU A 114 18.59 6.66 -22.11
N GLN A 115 17.66 5.74 -21.85
CA GLN A 115 16.31 5.76 -22.43
C GLN A 115 15.58 7.01 -21.95
N ASN A 116 15.12 7.87 -22.86
CA ASN A 116 14.40 9.07 -22.46
C ASN A 116 13.01 8.75 -21.89
N VAL A 117 12.59 9.54 -20.91
CA VAL A 117 11.33 9.37 -20.17
C VAL A 117 10.63 10.70 -19.97
N GLN A 118 9.31 10.66 -19.87
CA GLN A 118 8.48 11.81 -19.53
C GLN A 118 8.76 12.26 -18.09
N MET A 119 9.11 13.53 -17.93
CA MET A 119 9.27 14.18 -16.63
C MET A 119 8.01 14.98 -16.29
N SER A 120 7.42 14.72 -15.12
CA SER A 120 6.22 15.39 -14.64
C SER A 120 6.53 16.46 -13.60
N ALA A 121 5.74 17.54 -13.57
CA ALA A 121 5.81 18.52 -12.49
C ALA A 121 5.27 17.93 -11.18
N PHE A 122 6.03 18.03 -10.09
CA PHE A 122 5.63 17.52 -8.77
C PHE A 122 4.62 18.45 -8.10
N ALA A 123 3.33 18.18 -8.32
CA ALA A 123 2.22 18.82 -7.63
C ALA A 123 1.38 17.78 -6.87
N ALA A 124 0.85 18.17 -5.70
CA ALA A 124 -0.13 17.35 -5.01
C ALA A 124 -1.51 17.47 -5.68
N VAL A 125 -2.25 16.36 -5.70
CA VAL A 125 -3.64 16.30 -6.14
C VAL A 125 -4.56 16.54 -4.95
N THR A 126 -5.59 17.34 -5.16
CA THR A 126 -6.66 17.58 -4.17
C THR A 126 -7.92 16.83 -4.59
N GLN A 127 -8.37 15.89 -3.76
CA GLN A 127 -9.73 15.34 -3.82
C GLN A 127 -10.65 16.23 -2.97
N GLU A 128 -11.55 16.95 -3.63
CA GLU A 128 -12.65 17.67 -2.97
C GLU A 128 -13.68 16.70 -2.35
N GLN A 129 -14.33 17.14 -1.28
CA GLN A 129 -15.37 16.38 -0.55
C GLN A 129 -14.96 14.94 -0.17
N SER A 130 -13.72 14.77 0.26
CA SER A 130 -13.21 13.51 0.79
C SER A 130 -13.88 13.13 2.12
N THR A 131 -13.76 11.87 2.54
CA THR A 131 -14.17 11.48 3.90
C THR A 131 -13.36 12.23 4.97
N TRP A 132 -13.95 12.36 6.17
CA TRP A 132 -13.27 13.01 7.29
C TRP A 132 -11.93 12.34 7.63
N GLY A 133 -11.84 11.01 7.46
CA GLY A 133 -10.61 10.25 7.71
C GLY A 133 -9.48 10.61 6.74
N LEU A 134 -9.76 10.62 5.43
CA LEU A 134 -8.82 11.08 4.42
C LEU A 134 -8.39 12.53 4.67
N ALA A 135 -9.34 13.43 4.91
CA ALA A 135 -9.03 14.83 5.20
C ALA A 135 -8.20 15.01 6.47
N ARG A 136 -8.52 14.26 7.54
CA ARG A 136 -7.81 14.30 8.82
C ARG A 136 -6.35 13.90 8.66
N ILE A 137 -6.02 12.93 7.81
CA ILE A 137 -4.63 12.51 7.58
C ILE A 137 -3.85 13.41 6.61
N SER A 138 -4.47 14.40 5.95
CA SER A 138 -3.74 15.39 5.13
C SER A 138 -3.79 16.82 5.65
N HIS A 139 -4.37 17.06 6.84
CA HIS A 139 -4.50 18.39 7.43
C HIS A 139 -4.19 18.39 8.93
N LYS A 140 -3.61 19.49 9.43
CA LYS A 140 -3.31 19.65 10.85
C LYS A 140 -4.57 19.83 11.70
N SER A 141 -5.50 20.63 11.19
CA SER A 141 -6.81 20.95 11.77
C SER A 141 -7.80 19.78 11.70
N THR A 142 -8.79 19.81 12.59
CA THR A 142 -10.03 19.01 12.48
C THR A 142 -11.06 19.77 11.63
N GLY A 143 -11.97 19.04 10.97
CA GLY A 143 -13.06 19.64 10.17
C GLY A 143 -12.74 19.91 8.70
N ALA A 144 -11.49 19.70 8.25
CA ALA A 144 -11.13 19.74 6.84
C ALA A 144 -11.96 18.74 6.00
N ARG A 145 -12.23 19.08 4.73
CA ARG A 145 -13.08 18.30 3.80
C ARG A 145 -12.39 17.88 2.50
N LYS A 146 -11.13 18.27 2.34
CA LYS A 146 -10.27 17.94 1.19
C LYS A 146 -9.29 16.85 1.58
N TYR A 147 -8.88 16.02 0.63
CA TYR A 147 -7.73 15.13 0.78
C TYR A 147 -6.64 15.56 -0.20
N VAL A 148 -5.51 16.02 0.33
CA VAL A 148 -4.35 16.46 -0.46
C VAL A 148 -3.30 15.36 -0.43
N TYR A 149 -2.89 14.86 -1.60
CA TYR A 149 -2.02 13.69 -1.73
C TYR A 149 -1.14 13.76 -2.99
N ASP A 150 0.06 13.20 -2.91
CA ASP A 150 0.90 12.96 -4.08
C ASP A 150 0.29 11.88 -5.00
N ASP A 151 0.18 12.14 -6.31
CA ASP A 151 -0.45 11.22 -7.29
C ASP A 151 0.22 9.84 -7.36
N SER A 152 1.48 9.69 -6.92
CA SER A 152 2.15 8.39 -6.85
C SER A 152 1.65 7.48 -5.70
N ALA A 153 0.67 7.91 -4.90
CA ALA A 153 0.07 7.24 -3.74
C ALA A 153 -0.16 5.72 -3.90
N GLY A 154 0.82 4.91 -3.48
CA GLY A 154 0.76 3.44 -3.51
C GLY A 154 1.25 2.78 -4.80
N ALA A 155 1.73 3.53 -5.80
CA ALA A 155 2.23 2.96 -7.05
C ALA A 155 3.35 1.93 -6.79
N GLY A 156 3.29 0.77 -7.44
CA GLY A 156 4.28 -0.31 -7.29
C GLY A 156 4.28 -1.01 -5.92
N THR A 157 3.25 -0.82 -5.10
CA THR A 157 3.12 -1.47 -3.77
C THR A 157 2.03 -2.52 -3.75
N CYS A 158 2.17 -3.51 -2.86
CA CYS A 158 1.22 -4.59 -2.65
C CYS A 158 0.67 -4.57 -1.22
N SER A 159 -0.63 -4.32 -1.08
CA SER A 159 -1.34 -4.27 0.20
C SER A 159 -2.18 -5.52 0.43
N TYR A 160 -1.70 -6.39 1.32
CA TYR A 160 -2.44 -7.58 1.76
C TYR A 160 -3.44 -7.23 2.85
N ILE A 161 -4.64 -7.76 2.73
CA ILE A 161 -5.76 -7.57 3.65
C ILE A 161 -6.04 -8.94 4.29
N VAL A 162 -5.48 -9.15 5.49
CA VAL A 162 -5.60 -10.41 6.24
C VAL A 162 -6.79 -10.26 7.17
N ASP A 163 -7.96 -10.63 6.66
CA ASP A 163 -9.27 -10.24 7.22
C ASP A 163 -10.36 -11.25 6.81
N SER A 164 -11.57 -10.79 6.47
CA SER A 164 -12.74 -11.57 6.09
C SER A 164 -12.88 -11.80 4.57
N GLY A 165 -11.94 -11.29 3.77
CA GLY A 165 -11.90 -11.37 2.31
C GLY A 165 -12.02 -10.00 1.65
N ILE A 166 -12.09 -9.94 0.32
CA ILE A 166 -12.42 -8.72 -0.43
C ILE A 166 -13.43 -9.07 -1.53
N ASP A 167 -14.46 -8.24 -1.71
CA ASP A 167 -15.22 -8.17 -2.96
C ASP A 167 -14.36 -7.57 -4.07
N GLU A 168 -13.57 -8.42 -4.74
CA GLU A 168 -12.70 -8.03 -5.86
C GLU A 168 -13.47 -7.44 -7.07
N SER A 169 -14.78 -7.67 -7.14
CA SER A 169 -15.65 -7.15 -8.21
C SER A 169 -16.07 -5.69 -7.99
N HIS A 170 -15.86 -5.15 -6.79
CA HIS A 170 -16.33 -3.80 -6.45
C HIS A 170 -15.65 -2.72 -7.31
N ALA A 171 -16.45 -2.03 -8.14
CA ALA A 171 -15.97 -1.13 -9.20
C ALA A 171 -14.97 -0.05 -8.74
N ASP A 172 -15.11 0.48 -7.52
CA ASP A 172 -14.20 1.50 -6.98
C ASP A 172 -12.78 0.99 -6.68
N PHE A 173 -12.51 -0.33 -6.75
CA PHE A 173 -11.13 -0.86 -6.78
C PHE A 173 -10.47 -0.76 -8.17
N GLY A 174 -11.22 -0.47 -9.24
CA GLY A 174 -10.67 -0.35 -10.59
C GLY A 174 -9.92 -1.59 -11.10
N GLY A 175 -10.31 -2.80 -10.65
CA GLY A 175 -9.62 -4.06 -10.99
C GLY A 175 -8.28 -4.30 -10.27
N ARG A 176 -7.89 -3.44 -9.32
CA ARG A 176 -6.65 -3.58 -8.54
C ARG A 176 -6.76 -4.52 -7.33
N ALA A 177 -7.97 -4.94 -6.98
CA ALA A 177 -8.24 -5.91 -5.91
C ALA A 177 -8.32 -7.34 -6.44
N LYS A 178 -7.81 -8.32 -5.68
CA LYS A 178 -7.99 -9.77 -5.93
C LYS A 178 -8.11 -10.55 -4.62
N GLN A 179 -9.06 -11.47 -4.52
CA GLN A 179 -9.22 -12.41 -3.41
C GLN A 179 -8.32 -13.63 -3.66
N LEU A 180 -7.15 -13.67 -3.02
CA LEU A 180 -6.12 -14.66 -3.33
C LEU A 180 -6.33 -16.01 -2.64
N LYS A 181 -6.77 -16.00 -1.38
CA LYS A 181 -6.81 -17.21 -0.56
C LYS A 181 -7.83 -17.14 0.55
N THR A 182 -8.43 -18.29 0.85
CA THR A 182 -9.40 -18.48 1.93
C THR A 182 -8.98 -19.64 2.81
N PHE A 183 -9.02 -19.43 4.13
CA PHE A 183 -8.65 -20.40 5.17
C PHE A 183 -9.81 -20.77 6.10
N ILE A 184 -10.95 -20.08 6.00
CA ILE A 184 -12.20 -20.33 6.74
C ILE A 184 -13.42 -19.95 5.88
N GLY A 185 -14.45 -20.81 5.91
CA GLY A 185 -15.73 -20.56 5.26
C GLY A 185 -15.67 -20.50 3.73
N GLU A 186 -16.68 -19.89 3.14
CA GLU A 186 -16.81 -19.71 1.69
C GLU A 186 -15.78 -18.72 1.13
N ASN A 187 -15.45 -18.84 -0.16
CA ASN A 187 -14.50 -17.96 -0.85
C ASN A 187 -15.13 -16.61 -1.24
N SER A 188 -15.67 -15.89 -0.26
CA SER A 188 -16.28 -14.56 -0.40
C SER A 188 -16.21 -13.76 0.91
N ASP A 189 -16.26 -12.43 0.82
CA ASP A 189 -16.41 -11.58 2.00
C ASP A 189 -17.86 -11.62 2.53
N ASN A 190 -18.16 -12.68 3.28
CA ASN A 190 -19.44 -12.85 3.98
C ASN A 190 -19.61 -11.94 5.21
N CYS A 191 -18.64 -11.07 5.50
CA CYS A 191 -18.68 -10.12 6.62
C CYS A 191 -18.97 -8.68 6.16
N GLY A 192 -18.28 -8.22 5.12
CA GLY A 192 -18.23 -6.83 4.65
C GLY A 192 -17.05 -6.03 5.20
N HIS A 193 -16.44 -6.48 6.30
CA HIS A 193 -15.36 -5.79 7.00
C HIS A 193 -14.06 -5.75 6.18
N GLY A 194 -13.69 -6.87 5.55
CA GLY A 194 -12.47 -6.98 4.75
C GLY A 194 -12.52 -6.08 3.52
N THR A 195 -13.67 -6.01 2.86
CA THR A 195 -13.94 -5.08 1.75
C THR A 195 -13.90 -3.62 2.20
N HIS A 196 -14.44 -3.30 3.38
CA HIS A 196 -14.41 -1.94 3.95
C HIS A 196 -12.97 -1.49 4.24
N VAL A 197 -12.16 -2.31 4.93
CA VAL A 197 -10.77 -1.96 5.25
C VAL A 197 -9.90 -1.93 4.00
N ALA A 198 -10.08 -2.86 3.04
CA ALA A 198 -9.43 -2.80 1.72
C ALA A 198 -9.79 -1.49 0.97
N GLY A 199 -11.04 -1.08 1.06
CA GLY A 199 -11.53 0.20 0.52
C GLY A 199 -10.78 1.39 1.09
N THR A 200 -10.58 1.41 2.41
CA THR A 200 -9.88 2.48 3.13
C THR A 200 -8.37 2.48 2.85
N VAL A 201 -7.76 1.31 2.64
CA VAL A 201 -6.35 1.24 2.21
C VAL A 201 -6.17 1.85 0.81
N GLY A 202 -6.98 1.45 -0.18
CA GLY A 202 -6.59 1.65 -1.57
C GLY A 202 -7.69 1.71 -2.64
N SER A 203 -8.96 1.94 -2.31
CA SER A 203 -9.98 2.24 -3.33
C SER A 203 -9.74 3.59 -4.02
N ASN A 204 -10.37 3.82 -5.18
CA ASN A 204 -10.24 5.06 -5.94
C ASN A 204 -10.78 6.27 -5.15
N THR A 205 -11.98 6.14 -4.59
CA THR A 205 -12.71 7.23 -3.95
C THR A 205 -12.39 7.34 -2.46
N TYR A 206 -12.29 6.21 -1.74
CA TYR A 206 -12.15 6.18 -0.27
C TYR A 206 -10.75 5.78 0.22
N GLY A 207 -9.87 5.33 -0.69
CA GLY A 207 -8.54 4.85 -0.35
C GLY A 207 -7.51 5.96 -0.17
N VAL A 208 -6.57 5.74 0.76
CA VAL A 208 -5.35 6.54 0.95
C VAL A 208 -4.35 6.28 -0.19
N ALA A 209 -4.05 5.01 -0.46
CA ALA A 209 -3.07 4.58 -1.45
C ALA A 209 -3.75 4.17 -2.76
N LYS A 210 -4.30 5.16 -3.48
CA LYS A 210 -5.17 4.97 -4.66
C LYS A 210 -4.55 4.18 -5.83
N LYS A 211 -3.24 3.91 -5.81
CA LYS A 211 -2.52 3.11 -6.84
C LYS A 211 -1.90 1.80 -6.31
N THR A 212 -2.17 1.40 -5.07
CA THR A 212 -1.70 0.09 -4.54
C THR A 212 -2.47 -1.07 -5.17
N ALA A 213 -1.83 -2.24 -5.27
CA ALA A 213 -2.53 -3.50 -5.54
C ALA A 213 -3.10 -4.06 -4.21
N LEU A 214 -4.32 -4.60 -4.24
CA LEU A 214 -5.04 -5.06 -3.04
C LEU A 214 -5.24 -6.58 -3.08
N TYR A 215 -4.82 -7.27 -2.03
CA TYR A 215 -4.77 -8.74 -1.99
C TYR A 215 -5.49 -9.31 -0.77
N GLY A 216 -6.66 -9.90 -0.99
CA GLY A 216 -7.51 -10.48 0.05
C GLY A 216 -7.04 -11.85 0.50
N VAL A 217 -6.87 -12.00 1.81
CA VAL A 217 -6.53 -13.28 2.47
C VAL A 217 -7.54 -13.50 3.59
N LYS A 218 -8.53 -14.37 3.34
CA LYS A 218 -9.67 -14.61 4.23
C LYS A 218 -9.29 -15.58 5.35
N VAL A 219 -9.14 -15.03 6.56
CA VAL A 219 -8.89 -15.73 7.82
C VAL A 219 -10.01 -15.54 8.85
N LEU A 220 -10.95 -14.63 8.59
CA LEU A 220 -12.19 -14.44 9.35
C LEU A 220 -13.43 -14.86 8.53
N SER A 221 -14.46 -15.35 9.20
CA SER A 221 -15.80 -15.56 8.65
C SER A 221 -16.84 -14.92 9.57
N LYS A 222 -17.98 -14.53 9.00
CA LYS A 222 -19.16 -14.25 9.81
C LYS A 222 -19.62 -15.53 10.55
N ASP A 223 -19.85 -15.42 11.85
CA ASP A 223 -20.31 -16.49 12.74
C ASP A 223 -21.82 -16.41 13.03
N GLY A 224 -22.33 -17.35 13.83
CA GLY A 224 -23.76 -17.44 14.18
C GLY A 224 -24.30 -16.27 15.01
N SER A 225 -23.43 -15.45 15.62
CA SER A 225 -23.82 -14.19 16.27
C SER A 225 -23.78 -12.98 15.33
N GLY A 226 -23.32 -13.18 14.09
CA GLY A 226 -23.11 -12.13 13.11
C GLY A 226 -21.79 -11.36 13.28
N LYS A 227 -20.98 -11.68 14.29
CA LYS A 227 -19.60 -11.19 14.44
C LYS A 227 -18.69 -11.86 13.39
N CYS A 228 -17.54 -11.26 13.13
CA CYS A 228 -16.58 -11.76 12.14
C CYS A 228 -15.33 -12.26 12.86
N THR A 229 -15.19 -13.58 12.94
CA THR A 229 -14.26 -14.29 13.82
C THR A 229 -13.53 -15.39 13.05
N GLY A 230 -12.42 -15.87 13.60
CA GLY A 230 -11.61 -16.92 12.99
C GLY A 230 -10.60 -17.49 13.98
N PRO A 231 -10.21 -18.78 13.84
CA PRO A 231 -9.26 -19.40 14.74
C PRO A 231 -7.84 -18.91 14.45
N ASN A 232 -7.00 -18.82 15.48
CA ASN A 232 -5.67 -18.22 15.38
C ASN A 232 -4.73 -19.00 14.43
N ASP A 233 -4.90 -20.33 14.30
CA ASP A 233 -4.15 -21.11 13.31
C ASP A 233 -4.51 -20.70 11.87
N GLY A 234 -5.76 -20.32 11.61
CA GLY A 234 -6.21 -19.78 10.32
C GLY A 234 -5.58 -18.42 10.02
N ILE A 235 -5.44 -17.56 11.03
CA ILE A 235 -4.73 -16.28 10.94
C ILE A 235 -3.25 -16.52 10.61
N ILE A 236 -2.58 -17.39 11.36
CA ILE A 236 -1.15 -17.73 11.15
C ILE A 236 -0.93 -18.38 9.77
N ARG A 237 -1.81 -19.28 9.32
CA ARG A 237 -1.80 -19.84 7.95
C ARG A 237 -1.98 -18.76 6.88
N GLY A 238 -2.76 -17.71 7.16
CA GLY A 238 -2.88 -16.53 6.31
C GLY A 238 -1.58 -15.72 6.22
N LEU A 239 -0.91 -15.49 7.35
CA LEU A 239 0.38 -14.79 7.39
C LEU A 239 1.49 -15.56 6.67
N GLU A 240 1.56 -16.89 6.86
CA GLU A 240 2.50 -17.74 6.12
C GLU A 240 2.22 -17.73 4.61
N PHE A 241 0.95 -17.71 4.19
CA PHE A 241 0.62 -17.52 2.77
C PHE A 241 1.07 -16.15 2.24
N VAL A 242 0.88 -15.05 2.97
CA VAL A 242 1.44 -13.73 2.58
C VAL A 242 2.96 -13.80 2.47
N ALA A 243 3.63 -14.50 3.38
CA ALA A 243 5.07 -14.69 3.40
C ALA A 243 5.62 -15.49 2.20
N GLN A 244 4.79 -16.30 1.54
CA GLN A 244 5.13 -17.12 0.37
C GLN A 244 4.72 -16.42 -0.94
N ASP A 245 3.49 -15.92 -1.01
CA ASP A 245 2.90 -15.30 -2.20
C ASP A 245 3.57 -13.96 -2.53
N ALA A 246 3.80 -13.09 -1.53
CA ALA A 246 4.43 -11.79 -1.73
C ALA A 246 5.90 -11.88 -2.18
N ALA A 247 6.60 -12.98 -1.89
CA ALA A 247 7.95 -13.23 -2.37
C ALA A 247 8.02 -13.53 -3.89
N ASN A 248 6.87 -13.81 -4.53
CA ASN A 248 6.75 -14.14 -5.94
C ASN A 248 6.00 -13.07 -6.75
N ARG A 249 5.76 -11.88 -6.19
CA ARG A 249 5.06 -10.77 -6.84
C ARG A 249 5.96 -9.59 -7.16
N GLU A 250 5.65 -8.91 -8.25
CA GLU A 250 6.23 -7.61 -8.61
C GLU A 250 5.66 -6.50 -7.70
N CYS A 251 6.24 -6.39 -6.51
CA CYS A 251 5.94 -5.36 -5.51
C CYS A 251 7.15 -4.42 -5.35
N PRO A 252 7.63 -3.74 -6.41
CA PRO A 252 8.96 -3.11 -6.45
C PRO A 252 9.19 -2.04 -5.38
N ASN A 253 8.12 -1.38 -4.92
CA ASN A 253 8.19 -0.36 -3.88
C ASN A 253 7.88 -0.91 -2.47
N GLY A 254 7.43 -2.15 -2.34
CA GLY A 254 7.29 -2.86 -1.07
C GLY A 254 5.93 -3.52 -0.83
N VAL A 255 5.85 -4.19 0.32
CA VAL A 255 4.70 -4.98 0.77
C VAL A 255 4.16 -4.40 2.08
N VAL A 256 2.85 -4.19 2.11
CA VAL A 256 2.06 -3.76 3.27
C VAL A 256 1.11 -4.90 3.65
N VAL A 257 0.90 -5.11 4.94
CA VAL A 257 -0.06 -6.06 5.49
C VAL A 257 -0.95 -5.34 6.50
N ASN A 258 -2.25 -5.30 6.21
CA ASN A 258 -3.28 -4.77 7.10
C ASN A 258 -3.93 -5.92 7.87
N MET A 259 -3.80 -5.90 9.19
CA MET A 259 -4.49 -6.80 10.12
C MET A 259 -5.45 -5.99 10.99
N SER A 260 -6.67 -5.76 10.47
CA SER A 260 -7.76 -5.09 11.19
C SER A 260 -8.45 -6.00 12.21
N LEU A 261 -7.69 -6.91 12.82
CA LEU A 261 -8.16 -8.00 13.69
C LEU A 261 -7.28 -8.12 14.94
N GLY A 262 -7.79 -8.83 15.95
CA GLY A 262 -7.04 -9.17 17.15
C GLY A 262 -7.87 -10.00 18.14
N GLY A 263 -7.22 -10.42 19.22
CA GLY A 263 -7.82 -11.18 20.32
C GLY A 263 -6.90 -11.18 21.54
N GLU A 264 -7.12 -12.12 22.46
CA GLU A 264 -6.25 -12.32 23.64
C GLU A 264 -4.77 -12.55 23.24
N PHE A 265 -3.85 -12.25 24.16
CA PHE A 265 -2.41 -12.43 23.94
C PHE A 265 -2.05 -13.84 23.45
N SER A 266 -1.28 -13.90 22.36
CA SER A 266 -0.77 -15.15 21.80
C SER A 266 0.63 -14.94 21.20
N GLN A 267 1.63 -15.55 21.84
CA GLN A 267 3.02 -15.51 21.37
C GLN A 267 3.15 -15.97 19.91
N ALA A 268 2.41 -17.01 19.50
CA ALA A 268 2.45 -17.53 18.13
C ALA A 268 1.93 -16.52 17.07
N SER A 269 0.97 -15.66 17.42
CA SER A 269 0.51 -14.58 16.54
C SER A 269 1.55 -13.47 16.42
N ASN A 270 2.20 -13.12 17.55
CA ASN A 270 3.25 -12.11 17.59
C ASN A 270 4.49 -12.58 16.80
N ASP A 271 4.94 -13.82 17.02
CA ASP A 271 6.05 -14.45 16.30
C ASP A 271 5.81 -14.48 14.78
N ALA A 272 4.57 -14.77 14.35
CA ALA A 272 4.19 -14.77 12.94
C ALA A 272 4.21 -13.36 12.32
N VAL A 273 3.79 -12.33 13.05
CA VAL A 273 3.88 -10.93 12.61
C VAL A 273 5.34 -10.45 12.58
N ALA A 274 6.13 -10.77 13.60
CA ALA A 274 7.56 -10.48 13.64
C ALA A 274 8.32 -11.14 12.46
N ALA A 275 7.91 -12.35 12.04
CA ALA A 275 8.45 -13.02 10.87
C ALA A 275 8.15 -12.28 9.54
N LEU A 276 6.99 -11.63 9.41
CA LEU A 276 6.67 -10.77 8.26
C LEU A 276 7.47 -9.46 8.28
N VAL A 277 7.60 -8.81 9.45
CA VAL A 277 8.42 -7.60 9.58
C VAL A 277 9.90 -7.91 9.27
N LYS A 278 10.39 -9.08 9.71
CA LYS A 278 11.74 -9.59 9.39
C LYS A 278 11.95 -9.93 7.90
N LYS A 279 10.89 -10.21 7.15
CA LYS A 279 10.91 -10.30 5.67
C LYS A 279 10.96 -8.93 4.97
N GLY A 280 10.94 -7.83 5.73
CA GLY A 280 10.95 -6.47 5.20
C GLY A 280 9.57 -5.97 4.79
N TYR A 281 8.48 -6.56 5.30
CA TYR A 281 7.12 -6.09 5.05
C TYR A 281 6.68 -5.13 6.17
N PHE A 282 5.84 -4.17 5.85
CA PHE A 282 5.21 -3.32 6.88
C PHE A 282 3.90 -3.96 7.35
N VAL A 283 3.74 -4.20 8.65
CA VAL A 283 2.50 -4.74 9.23
C VAL A 283 1.83 -3.68 10.10
N ALA A 284 0.60 -3.31 9.76
CA ALA A 284 -0.28 -2.48 10.59
C ALA A 284 -1.29 -3.39 11.31
N VAL A 285 -1.45 -3.19 12.62
CA VAL A 285 -2.33 -4.02 13.47
C VAL A 285 -3.29 -3.15 14.28
N ALA A 286 -4.52 -3.62 14.43
CA ALA A 286 -5.52 -2.99 15.29
C ALA A 286 -5.12 -3.12 16.78
N ALA A 287 -5.25 -2.05 17.57
CA ALA A 287 -5.03 -2.12 19.01
C ALA A 287 -6.11 -2.96 19.76
N GLY A 288 -7.29 -3.14 19.14
CA GLY A 288 -8.45 -3.81 19.72
C GLY A 288 -9.47 -2.83 20.31
N ASN A 289 -10.70 -3.32 20.46
CA ASN A 289 -11.90 -2.53 20.78
C ASN A 289 -12.48 -2.91 22.17
N GLY A 290 -11.62 -2.93 23.19
CA GLY A 290 -12.00 -3.22 24.58
C GLY A 290 -12.20 -4.69 24.93
N ASP A 291 -12.71 -4.92 26.15
CA ASP A 291 -13.15 -6.20 26.69
C ASP A 291 -14.57 -6.58 26.22
N ASN A 292 -15.10 -7.71 26.70
CA ASN A 292 -16.47 -8.16 26.39
C ASN A 292 -17.58 -7.22 26.91
N SER A 293 -17.26 -6.22 27.74
CA SER A 293 -18.16 -5.19 28.22
C SER A 293 -17.97 -3.84 27.49
N GLY A 294 -17.01 -3.75 26.56
CA GLY A 294 -16.65 -2.53 25.83
C GLY A 294 -15.67 -1.61 26.55
N ASN A 295 -15.06 -2.03 27.67
CA ASN A 295 -14.04 -1.25 28.36
C ASN A 295 -12.69 -1.35 27.65
N PRO A 296 -12.01 -0.26 27.28
CA PRO A 296 -10.64 -0.30 26.79
C PRO A 296 -9.68 -1.04 27.73
N VAL A 297 -8.75 -1.82 27.15
CA VAL A 297 -7.68 -2.52 27.89
C VAL A 297 -6.28 -2.11 27.38
N ASP A 298 -5.24 -2.44 28.15
CA ASP A 298 -3.85 -2.28 27.72
C ASP A 298 -3.53 -3.30 26.60
N ALA A 299 -3.16 -2.79 25.43
CA ALA A 299 -2.86 -3.58 24.23
C ALA A 299 -1.71 -4.59 24.41
N LYS A 300 -0.94 -4.53 25.52
CA LYS A 300 0.02 -5.59 25.89
C LYS A 300 -0.66 -6.95 26.08
N GLY A 301 -1.93 -6.98 26.51
CA GLY A 301 -2.72 -8.20 26.69
C GLY A 301 -3.40 -8.70 25.42
N VAL A 302 -3.15 -8.07 24.28
CA VAL A 302 -3.87 -8.29 23.01
C VAL A 302 -2.89 -8.69 21.92
N SER A 303 -3.22 -9.66 21.08
CA SER A 303 -2.41 -10.06 19.92
C SER A 303 -3.18 -9.90 18.61
N PRO A 304 -2.54 -9.46 17.51
CA PRO A 304 -1.11 -9.13 17.40
C PRO A 304 -0.70 -7.73 17.91
N ALA A 305 -1.62 -6.97 18.54
CA ALA A 305 -1.38 -5.59 18.99
C ALA A 305 -0.16 -5.38 19.91
N SER A 306 0.23 -6.42 20.66
CA SER A 306 1.38 -6.43 21.57
C SER A 306 2.74 -6.69 20.91
N GLU A 307 2.79 -7.06 19.62
CA GLU A 307 4.04 -7.35 18.91
C GLU A 307 4.87 -6.06 18.67
N PRO A 308 6.05 -5.88 19.31
CA PRO A 308 6.75 -4.60 19.29
C PRO A 308 7.31 -4.16 17.92
N SER A 309 7.43 -5.08 16.96
CA SER A 309 7.84 -4.76 15.59
C SER A 309 6.69 -4.34 14.66
N ALA A 310 5.43 -4.53 15.09
CA ALA A 310 4.25 -4.11 14.35
C ALA A 310 3.94 -2.62 14.55
N CYS A 311 3.16 -2.04 13.63
CA CYS A 311 2.64 -0.68 13.77
C CYS A 311 1.22 -0.73 14.34
N THR A 312 1.10 -0.76 15.67
CA THR A 312 -0.18 -0.87 16.39
C THR A 312 -0.95 0.45 16.41
N VAL A 313 -2.23 0.41 16.03
CA VAL A 313 -3.04 1.59 15.71
C VAL A 313 -4.24 1.75 16.66
N GLY A 314 -4.31 2.89 17.34
CA GLY A 314 -5.48 3.31 18.13
C GLY A 314 -6.53 4.05 17.29
N SER A 315 -7.78 4.06 17.74
CA SER A 315 -8.89 4.73 17.04
C SER A 315 -9.14 6.14 17.59
N ALA A 316 -9.28 7.11 16.68
CA ALA A 316 -9.68 8.48 16.98
C ALA A 316 -10.97 8.87 16.25
N ASN A 317 -11.70 9.84 16.81
CA ASN A 317 -12.91 10.45 16.25
C ASN A 317 -12.63 11.80 15.56
N ALA A 318 -13.62 12.31 14.83
CA ALA A 318 -13.50 13.55 14.03
C ALA A 318 -13.20 14.80 14.88
N ASP A 319 -13.68 14.85 16.12
CA ASP A 319 -13.42 15.91 17.08
C ASP A 319 -12.01 15.84 17.70
N GLY A 320 -11.19 14.85 17.32
CA GLY A 320 -9.83 14.67 17.85
C GLY A 320 -9.79 14.07 19.25
N GLY A 321 -10.82 13.34 19.69
CA GLY A 321 -10.77 12.47 20.86
C GLY A 321 -10.41 11.03 20.49
N VAL A 322 -10.05 10.24 21.50
CA VAL A 322 -9.96 8.77 21.40
C VAL A 322 -11.38 8.17 21.25
N ALA A 323 -11.54 7.10 20.47
CA ALA A 323 -12.78 6.34 20.43
C ALA A 323 -13.01 5.58 21.76
N SER A 324 -14.24 5.54 22.27
CA SER A 324 -14.54 5.04 23.61
C SER A 324 -14.20 3.57 23.86
N ASP A 325 -14.08 2.79 22.78
CA ASP A 325 -13.71 1.37 22.75
C ASP A 325 -12.20 1.13 22.50
N SER A 326 -11.44 2.14 22.05
CA SER A 326 -10.05 1.95 21.63
C SER A 326 -9.15 1.57 22.80
N ASN A 327 -8.54 0.38 22.70
CA ASN A 327 -7.45 -0.03 23.57
C ASN A 327 -6.28 0.97 23.55
N PHE A 328 -5.46 0.91 24.61
CA PHE A 328 -4.44 1.90 24.93
C PHE A 328 -3.11 1.27 25.36
N GLY A 329 -2.16 2.10 25.80
CA GLY A 329 -0.90 1.64 26.38
C GLY A 329 0.30 1.74 25.44
N SER A 330 1.45 1.26 25.92
CA SER A 330 2.74 1.45 25.26
C SER A 330 2.94 0.76 23.90
N PRO A 331 2.22 -0.31 23.50
CA PRO A 331 2.34 -0.87 22.15
C PRO A 331 1.84 0.06 21.05
N LEU A 332 0.88 0.95 21.33
CA LEU A 332 0.33 1.85 20.31
C LEU A 332 1.43 2.76 19.76
N ALA A 333 1.61 2.70 18.44
CA ALA A 333 2.51 3.57 17.70
C ALA A 333 1.89 4.95 17.50
N LEU A 334 0.63 5.01 17.08
CA LEU A 334 -0.14 6.23 16.86
C LEU A 334 -1.64 5.94 16.75
N TYR A 335 -2.44 7.01 16.79
CA TYR A 335 -3.86 7.00 16.46
C TYR A 335 -4.09 7.28 14.97
N ALA A 336 -5.20 6.80 14.43
CA ALA A 336 -5.72 7.14 13.10
C ALA A 336 -7.26 7.24 13.11
N PRO A 337 -7.89 7.80 12.06
CA PRO A 337 -9.34 7.94 11.98
C PRO A 337 -10.07 6.58 12.01
N GLY A 338 -10.93 6.37 13.01
CA GLY A 338 -11.57 5.07 13.25
C GLY A 338 -12.97 5.13 13.87
N VAL A 339 -13.65 6.28 13.80
CA VAL A 339 -15.08 6.41 14.12
C VAL A 339 -15.80 6.98 12.90
N ASP A 340 -16.94 6.39 12.53
CA ASP A 340 -17.72 6.77 11.36
C ASP A 340 -16.90 6.90 10.07
N VAL A 341 -16.07 5.87 9.81
CA VAL A 341 -15.26 5.79 8.60
C VAL A 341 -16.14 5.22 7.48
N VAL A 342 -16.47 6.07 6.51
CA VAL A 342 -17.17 5.66 5.28
C VAL A 342 -16.17 5.02 4.32
N SER A 343 -16.46 3.79 3.90
CA SER A 343 -15.69 3.06 2.88
C SER A 343 -16.60 2.06 2.16
N LEU A 344 -16.02 1.21 1.32
CA LEU A 344 -16.72 0.30 0.41
C LEU A 344 -17.54 -0.78 1.12
N LYS A 345 -18.54 -1.30 0.40
CA LYS A 345 -19.46 -2.34 0.86
C LYS A 345 -19.55 -3.48 -0.17
N VAL A 346 -19.56 -4.72 0.31
CA VAL A 346 -19.77 -5.92 -0.53
C VAL A 346 -21.07 -5.82 -1.33
N GLY A 347 -21.01 -6.15 -2.61
CA GLY A 347 -22.13 -6.04 -3.55
C GLY A 347 -22.37 -4.62 -4.09
N GLY A 348 -21.54 -3.65 -3.73
CA GLY A 348 -21.58 -2.29 -4.26
C GLY A 348 -21.94 -1.21 -3.23
N GLY A 349 -21.44 0.00 -3.48
CA GLY A 349 -21.71 1.19 -2.68
C GLY A 349 -20.82 1.26 -1.43
N THR A 350 -21.34 1.87 -0.38
CA THR A 350 -20.56 2.19 0.83
C THR A 350 -21.31 1.88 2.12
N THR A 351 -20.56 1.86 3.22
CA THR A 351 -21.08 1.82 4.59
C THR A 351 -20.15 2.58 5.54
N SER A 352 -20.71 3.10 6.64
CA SER A 352 -19.94 3.60 7.78
C SER A 352 -19.58 2.44 8.71
N MET A 353 -18.38 2.45 9.29
CA MET A 353 -17.95 1.52 10.34
C MET A 353 -17.00 2.22 11.33
N SER A 354 -16.89 1.67 12.55
CA SER A 354 -16.11 2.22 13.65
C SER A 354 -15.30 1.12 14.36
N GLY A 355 -14.17 1.51 14.95
CA GLY A 355 -13.24 0.67 15.72
C GLY A 355 -11.77 0.87 15.28
N THR A 356 -10.84 0.31 16.04
CA THR A 356 -9.39 0.29 15.68
C THR A 356 -9.13 -0.41 14.35
N SER A 357 -10.02 -1.34 13.97
CA SER A 357 -10.09 -1.97 12.65
C SER A 357 -10.26 -1.00 11.47
N MET A 358 -10.86 0.18 11.68
CA MET A 358 -11.00 1.24 10.67
C MET A 358 -9.87 2.28 10.72
N ALA A 359 -9.21 2.41 11.89
CA ALA A 359 -8.00 3.20 12.04
C ALA A 359 -6.78 2.54 11.34
N THR A 360 -6.63 1.22 11.48
CA THR A 360 -5.54 0.42 10.91
C THR A 360 -5.33 0.60 9.39
N PRO A 361 -6.37 0.56 8.53
CA PRO A 361 -6.20 0.70 7.08
C PRO A 361 -5.78 2.11 6.64
N HIS A 362 -6.03 3.16 7.44
CA HIS A 362 -5.43 4.47 7.17
C HIS A 362 -3.90 4.43 7.34
N ILE A 363 -3.38 3.65 8.29
CA ILE A 363 -1.94 3.47 8.52
C ILE A 363 -1.30 2.56 7.47
N ALA A 364 -1.95 1.45 7.12
CA ALA A 364 -1.52 0.60 6.01
C ALA A 364 -1.51 1.38 4.67
N GLY A 365 -2.56 2.19 4.43
CA GLY A 365 -2.63 3.10 3.29
C GLY A 365 -1.53 4.17 3.30
N LEU A 366 -1.24 4.81 4.43
CA LEU A 366 -0.13 5.77 4.54
C LEU A 366 1.23 5.10 4.29
N ALA A 367 1.43 3.87 4.76
CA ALA A 367 2.65 3.12 4.48
C ALA A 367 2.81 2.82 2.97
N ALA A 368 1.75 2.39 2.29
CA ALA A 368 1.76 2.19 0.84
C ALA A 368 1.98 3.54 0.09
N TYR A 369 1.33 4.62 0.53
CA TYR A 369 1.55 5.98 0.00
C TYR A 369 3.02 6.40 0.03
N PHE A 370 3.71 6.23 1.17
CA PHE A 370 5.12 6.57 1.30
C PHE A 370 6.07 5.57 0.62
N MET A 371 5.71 4.29 0.54
CA MET A 371 6.46 3.28 -0.24
C MET A 371 6.45 3.61 -1.73
N GLY A 372 5.31 3.99 -2.31
CA GLY A 372 5.21 4.45 -3.69
C GLY A 372 6.10 5.66 -4.00
N ARG A 373 6.57 6.37 -2.96
CA ARG A 373 7.45 7.54 -2.98
C ARG A 373 8.87 7.22 -2.48
N GLY A 374 9.27 5.95 -2.58
CA GLY A 374 10.63 5.47 -2.34
C GLY A 374 11.03 5.28 -0.87
N LYS A 375 10.10 5.37 0.10
CA LYS A 375 10.40 5.04 1.51
C LYS A 375 10.41 3.52 1.71
N LYS A 376 11.33 3.02 2.53
CA LYS A 376 11.45 1.58 2.83
C LYS A 376 10.52 1.16 3.98
N ALA A 377 10.01 -0.07 3.91
CA ALA A 377 9.06 -0.60 4.88
C ALA A 377 9.61 -0.70 6.32
N GLY A 378 10.87 -1.13 6.51
CA GLY A 378 11.45 -1.39 7.83
C GLY A 378 11.57 -0.17 8.76
N GLU A 379 11.56 1.05 8.20
CA GLU A 379 11.61 2.31 8.97
C GLU A 379 10.22 2.98 9.07
N MET A 380 9.21 2.44 8.37
CA MET A 380 7.97 3.14 8.06
C MET A 380 7.15 3.52 9.31
N CYS A 381 7.04 2.63 10.31
CA CYS A 381 6.29 2.97 11.51
C CYS A 381 6.92 4.14 12.29
N GLY A 382 8.26 4.24 12.28
CA GLY A 382 9.00 5.38 12.83
C GLY A 382 8.80 6.65 11.99
N HIS A 383 8.81 6.53 10.66
CA HIS A 383 8.53 7.64 9.76
C HIS A 383 7.12 8.22 9.97
N LEU A 384 6.09 7.37 10.08
CA LEU A 384 4.72 7.79 10.35
C LEU A 384 4.59 8.48 11.73
N GLN A 385 5.25 7.95 12.76
CA GLN A 385 5.35 8.61 14.07
C GLN A 385 6.12 9.96 14.03
N SER A 386 7.04 10.16 13.09
CA SER A 386 7.77 11.42 12.93
C SER A 386 6.94 12.53 12.28
N LEU A 387 5.98 12.17 11.42
CA LEU A 387 5.06 13.09 10.73
C LEU A 387 3.78 13.36 11.55
N ALA A 388 3.38 12.43 12.41
CA ALA A 388 2.16 12.52 13.21
C ALA A 388 2.11 13.78 14.10
N ILE A 389 0.93 14.39 14.22
CA ILE A 389 0.72 15.58 15.06
C ILE A 389 0.79 15.16 16.53
N LYS A 390 1.63 15.84 17.29
CA LYS A 390 1.92 15.52 18.70
C LYS A 390 0.98 16.28 19.62
N GLY A 391 0.39 15.59 20.59
CA GLY A 391 -0.47 16.20 21.62
C GLY A 391 -1.89 16.59 21.14
N ALA A 392 -2.25 16.29 19.90
CA ALA A 392 -3.53 16.71 19.31
C ALA A 392 -4.73 15.82 19.65
N ILE A 393 -4.52 14.66 20.29
CA ILE A 393 -5.61 13.80 20.76
C ILE A 393 -6.04 14.20 22.17
N LYS A 394 -7.31 14.60 22.30
CA LYS A 394 -7.99 14.90 23.57
C LYS A 394 -8.11 13.62 24.39
N ASN A 395 -7.81 13.70 25.69
CA ASN A 395 -7.96 12.62 26.66
C ASN A 395 -7.22 11.30 26.31
N ALA A 396 -6.08 11.39 25.60
CA ALA A 396 -5.23 10.22 25.35
C ALA A 396 -4.80 9.54 26.67
N PRO A 397 -5.07 8.24 26.88
CA PRO A 397 -4.74 7.56 28.14
C PRO A 397 -3.25 7.56 28.48
N SER A 398 -2.93 7.61 29.77
CA SER A 398 -1.56 7.58 30.27
C SER A 398 -0.78 6.36 29.77
N GLY A 399 0.53 6.53 29.53
CA GLY A 399 1.38 5.49 28.93
C GLY A 399 1.17 5.25 27.43
N THR A 400 0.28 6.00 26.77
CA THR A 400 -0.02 5.90 25.34
C THR A 400 0.57 7.08 24.57
N LYS A 401 1.05 6.85 23.32
CA LYS A 401 1.61 7.92 22.48
C LYS A 401 0.50 8.83 21.96
N ASN A 402 0.48 10.09 22.39
CA ASN A 402 -0.42 11.11 21.83
C ASN A 402 0.12 11.62 20.48
N LEU A 403 -0.08 10.80 19.44
CA LEU A 403 0.30 11.00 18.05
C LEU A 403 -0.91 10.68 17.15
N ILE A 404 -1.29 11.58 16.24
CA ILE A 404 -2.35 11.33 15.24
C ILE A 404 -1.76 11.38 13.82
N ALA A 405 -2.04 10.33 13.03
CA ALA A 405 -1.45 10.08 11.73
C ALA A 405 -1.59 11.24 10.73
N GLN A 406 -0.54 11.44 9.91
CA GLN A 406 -0.50 12.40 8.81
C GLN A 406 0.26 11.82 7.60
N ASN A 407 -0.07 12.30 6.39
CA ASN A 407 0.86 12.35 5.27
C ASN A 407 1.75 13.62 5.36
N ASP A 408 2.55 13.87 4.33
CA ASP A 408 3.44 15.03 4.25
C ASP A 408 2.78 16.29 3.68
N GLN A 409 1.54 16.21 3.21
CA GLN A 409 0.81 17.32 2.57
C GLN A 409 0.14 18.26 3.59
N ALA A 410 0.19 17.95 4.89
CA ALA A 410 -0.32 18.77 5.99
C ALA A 410 0.36 20.15 6.17
N GLY A 411 1.23 20.55 5.24
CA GLY A 411 1.72 21.91 5.06
C GLY A 411 0.85 22.78 4.13
N GLY A 412 -0.07 22.20 3.35
CA GLY A 412 -0.88 22.88 2.34
C GLY A 412 -2.00 23.79 2.86
N ASP A 413 -1.96 24.16 4.13
CA ASP A 413 -2.94 25.03 4.81
C ASP A 413 -2.77 26.50 4.36
N GLN A 414 -3.20 26.80 3.13
CA GLN A 414 -3.45 28.18 2.68
C GLN A 414 -4.75 28.68 3.34
N GLY A 415 -4.66 28.92 4.65
CA GLY A 415 -5.81 29.18 5.51
C GLY A 415 -6.67 30.36 5.06
N LYS A 416 -7.88 30.03 4.57
CA LYS A 416 -9.10 30.86 4.56
C LYS A 416 -10.35 30.05 4.19
N ASP A 417 -10.24 29.10 3.28
CA ASP A 417 -11.42 28.52 2.60
C ASP A 417 -11.99 27.24 3.26
N ASP A 418 -11.30 26.66 4.25
CA ASP A 418 -11.70 25.41 4.91
C ASP A 418 -12.40 25.61 6.28
N GLN A 419 -12.84 26.84 6.60
CA GLN A 419 -13.81 27.02 7.68
C GLN A 419 -15.18 26.45 7.28
N PRO A 420 -15.85 25.66 8.15
CA PRO A 420 -17.24 25.34 7.91
C PRO A 420 -18.07 26.64 7.92
N PRO A 421 -19.13 26.75 7.09
CA PRO A 421 -20.08 27.85 7.22
C PRO A 421 -20.67 27.86 8.64
N ALA A 422 -21.10 29.04 9.08
CA ALA A 422 -21.76 29.20 10.37
C ALA A 422 -22.96 28.25 10.48
N LYS A 423 -23.33 27.88 11.72
CA LYS A 423 -24.57 27.15 11.96
C LYS A 423 -25.74 28.10 11.72
N ASP A 424 -26.31 28.04 10.52
CA ASP A 424 -27.59 28.66 10.23
C ASP A 424 -28.69 27.88 10.96
N ASP A 425 -28.99 28.31 12.19
CA ASP A 425 -30.11 27.83 13.00
C ASP A 425 -31.45 28.37 12.44
N ASP A 426 -31.74 28.09 11.17
CA ASP A 426 -33.04 28.40 10.55
C ASP A 426 -33.57 27.22 9.71
N LYS A 427 -34.88 26.97 9.82
CA LYS A 427 -35.52 25.72 9.40
C LYS A 427 -36.43 25.93 8.19
N PRO A 428 -36.07 25.42 6.99
CA PRO A 428 -36.98 25.38 5.86
C PRO A 428 -38.25 24.57 6.18
N LYS A 429 -39.42 25.13 5.85
CA LYS A 429 -40.70 24.42 5.86
C LYS A 429 -40.90 23.64 4.56
N ASP A 430 -41.78 22.65 4.62
CA ASP A 430 -42.09 21.73 3.53
C ASP A 430 -42.44 22.44 2.21
N GLN A 431 -41.84 21.99 1.10
CA GLN A 431 -42.27 22.32 -0.26
C GLN A 431 -42.29 21.05 -1.12
N GLN A 432 -43.38 20.86 -1.86
CA GLN A 432 -43.60 19.71 -2.74
C GLN A 432 -42.78 19.82 -4.05
N PRO A 433 -42.45 18.71 -4.71
CA PRO A 433 -41.73 18.73 -5.98
C PRO A 433 -42.54 19.41 -7.11
N PRO A 434 -41.88 20.01 -8.12
CA PRO A 434 -42.57 20.76 -9.18
C PRO A 434 -43.45 19.90 -10.08
N LYS A 435 -44.45 20.55 -10.70
CA LYS A 435 -45.37 19.93 -11.67
C LYS A 435 -44.77 19.91 -13.07
N THR A 436 -44.97 18.81 -13.80
CA THR A 436 -44.77 18.74 -15.26
C THR A 436 -45.86 19.54 -15.98
N GLU A 437 -45.49 20.25 -17.04
CA GLU A 437 -46.44 20.98 -17.88
C GLU A 437 -47.14 20.07 -18.90
N GLN A 438 -48.36 20.44 -19.29
CA GLN A 438 -49.09 19.84 -20.43
C GLN A 438 -49.77 20.95 -21.25
N PRO A 439 -49.85 20.82 -22.59
CA PRO A 439 -50.51 21.79 -23.47
C PRO A 439 -52.06 21.76 -23.35
N PRO A 440 -52.76 22.83 -23.77
CA PRO A 440 -54.16 23.06 -23.40
C PRO A 440 -55.22 22.33 -24.25
N LYS A 441 -56.19 21.75 -23.52
CA LYS A 441 -57.66 21.63 -23.79
C LYS A 441 -58.17 21.88 -25.23
N ASN A 442 -59.11 21.03 -25.70
CA ASN A 442 -60.55 21.24 -25.43
C ASN A 442 -61.50 20.05 -25.79
N GLN A 443 -62.75 20.14 -25.30
CA GLN A 443 -63.97 19.35 -25.63
C GLN A 443 -64.19 17.94 -25.00
N GLN A 444 -65.45 17.67 -24.66
CA GLN A 444 -66.01 16.51 -23.91
C GLN A 444 -67.57 16.61 -23.92
N PRO A 445 -68.36 15.64 -23.40
CA PRO A 445 -68.15 14.20 -23.21
C PRO A 445 -68.99 13.44 -24.28
N PRO A 446 -70.05 12.61 -24.07
CA PRO A 446 -70.61 11.83 -22.94
C PRO A 446 -70.21 10.33 -23.04
N LYS A 447 -70.82 9.27 -22.44
CA LYS A 447 -71.97 9.07 -21.52
C LYS A 447 -71.76 7.79 -20.66
N ASN A 448 -72.67 7.52 -19.72
CA ASN A 448 -72.60 6.43 -18.71
C ASN A 448 -72.80 5.00 -19.25
N GLN A 449 -72.16 4.00 -18.60
CA GLN A 449 -72.84 2.93 -17.83
C GLN A 449 -71.89 2.02 -17.01
N GLN A 450 -72.46 1.24 -16.08
CA GLN A 450 -71.81 0.40 -15.05
C GLN A 450 -72.86 -0.61 -14.50
N PRO A 451 -72.52 -1.61 -13.66
CA PRO A 451 -71.68 -2.82 -13.80
C PRO A 451 -72.55 -4.10 -14.05
N PRO A 452 -72.08 -5.35 -13.81
CA PRO A 452 -72.21 -5.98 -12.48
C PRO A 452 -71.04 -6.93 -12.08
N LYS A 453 -71.25 -7.81 -11.07
CA LYS A 453 -70.23 -8.62 -10.34
C LYS A 453 -70.28 -10.14 -10.61
N ASN A 454 -69.34 -10.86 -9.94
CA ASN A 454 -69.41 -12.25 -9.41
C ASN A 454 -69.15 -13.45 -10.34
N GLN A 455 -68.01 -14.14 -10.14
CA GLN A 455 -67.96 -15.44 -9.42
C GLN A 455 -66.52 -15.97 -9.13
N GLN A 456 -66.45 -16.95 -8.22
CA GLN A 456 -65.30 -17.70 -7.65
C GLN A 456 -65.89 -19.04 -7.11
N PRO A 457 -65.13 -20.10 -6.73
CA PRO A 457 -63.71 -20.46 -6.91
C PRO A 457 -63.61 -21.77 -7.76
N PRO A 458 -62.93 -22.92 -7.46
CA PRO A 458 -62.42 -23.50 -6.19
C PRO A 458 -60.87 -23.66 -6.12
N LYS A 459 -60.39 -24.48 -5.16
CA LYS A 459 -58.97 -24.85 -4.89
C LYS A 459 -58.70 -26.33 -5.29
N ASP A 460 -57.68 -26.93 -4.67
CA ASP A 460 -57.31 -28.37 -4.56
C ASP A 460 -56.18 -28.80 -5.52
N GLU A 461 -55.23 -29.70 -5.20
CA GLU A 461 -54.75 -30.30 -3.92
C GLU A 461 -53.27 -30.80 -4.09
N LEU A 462 -52.60 -31.31 -3.03
CA LEU A 462 -51.21 -31.82 -3.07
C LEU A 462 -51.08 -33.33 -2.75
N PRO A 463 -50.44 -34.14 -3.62
CA PRO A 463 -49.98 -35.52 -3.35
C PRO A 463 -48.42 -35.64 -3.32
N PRO A 464 -47.81 -36.80 -2.94
CA PRO A 464 -46.74 -36.78 -1.92
C PRO A 464 -45.38 -37.43 -2.30
N LYS A 465 -44.51 -37.66 -1.28
CA LYS A 465 -43.12 -38.17 -1.38
C LYS A 465 -42.97 -39.69 -1.62
N ASN A 466 -41.80 -40.03 -2.18
CA ASN A 466 -41.07 -41.32 -2.14
C ASN A 466 -41.66 -42.58 -2.83
N GLN A 467 -40.97 -43.03 -3.89
CA GLN A 467 -40.62 -44.45 -4.12
C GLN A 467 -39.51 -44.60 -5.19
N GLN A 468 -38.60 -45.57 -4.98
CA GLN A 468 -37.78 -46.26 -6.00
C GLN A 468 -38.51 -47.58 -6.35
N PRO A 469 -38.34 -48.22 -7.54
CA PRO A 469 -37.07 -48.75 -8.09
C PRO A 469 -37.06 -48.69 -9.66
N PRO A 470 -36.38 -49.55 -10.48
CA PRO A 470 -35.36 -50.60 -10.23
C PRO A 470 -34.09 -50.51 -11.13
N LYS A 471 -33.22 -51.53 -11.04
CA LYS A 471 -32.14 -51.83 -12.01
C LYS A 471 -32.56 -52.96 -12.97
N THR A 472 -32.05 -52.94 -14.20
CA THR A 472 -31.92 -54.11 -15.10
C THR A 472 -30.84 -53.84 -16.18
N ASP A 473 -30.43 -54.88 -16.92
CA ASP A 473 -29.09 -54.99 -17.50
C ASP A 473 -28.92 -54.65 -19.01
N LEU A 474 -27.66 -54.75 -19.43
CA LEU A 474 -27.03 -54.44 -20.73
C LEU A 474 -27.65 -55.14 -21.97
N PRO A 475 -27.34 -54.63 -23.18
CA PRO A 475 -26.30 -55.31 -23.97
C PRO A 475 -25.13 -54.42 -24.42
N LYS A 476 -24.06 -55.04 -24.94
CA LYS A 476 -22.84 -54.39 -25.47
C LYS A 476 -22.88 -54.30 -27.00
N THR A 477 -22.26 -53.25 -27.56
CA THR A 477 -21.71 -53.19 -28.93
C THR A 477 -20.45 -52.32 -28.95
N ASP A 478 -19.68 -52.36 -30.04
CA ASP A 478 -18.22 -52.18 -30.00
C ASP A 478 -17.65 -50.78 -30.32
N LEU A 479 -16.32 -50.69 -30.10
CA LEU A 479 -15.38 -49.59 -30.34
C LEU A 479 -15.37 -49.07 -31.80
N PRO A 480 -15.00 -47.78 -32.04
CA PRO A 480 -13.58 -47.42 -32.10
C PRO A 480 -13.17 -46.15 -31.34
N LYS A 481 -11.86 -46.04 -31.09
CA LYS A 481 -11.18 -44.83 -30.60
C LYS A 481 -10.99 -43.83 -31.76
N ASN A 482 -10.90 -42.54 -31.46
CA ASN A 482 -10.36 -41.53 -32.38
C ASN A 482 -9.33 -40.66 -31.65
N ASP A 483 -8.17 -40.47 -32.27
CA ASP A 483 -7.07 -39.63 -31.79
C ASP A 483 -7.26 -38.15 -32.22
N PRO A 484 -6.63 -37.18 -31.54
CA PRO A 484 -6.67 -35.77 -31.95
C PRO A 484 -5.85 -35.52 -33.24
N PRO A 485 -6.29 -34.61 -34.13
CA PRO A 485 -5.72 -34.46 -35.46
C PRO A 485 -4.36 -33.71 -35.51
N LYS A 486 -3.53 -34.09 -36.49
CA LYS A 486 -2.35 -33.34 -36.95
C LYS A 486 -2.52 -32.92 -38.42
N ASN A 487 -2.17 -31.68 -38.77
CA ASN A 487 -1.14 -31.34 -39.79
C ASN A 487 -1.08 -29.81 -40.06
N THR A 488 0.03 -29.13 -39.75
CA THR A 488 1.15 -28.73 -40.63
C THR A 488 0.87 -27.63 -41.67
N ASN A 489 1.68 -26.57 -41.65
CA ASN A 489 2.60 -26.27 -42.75
C ASN A 489 3.67 -25.20 -42.41
N LEU A 490 4.67 -25.08 -43.30
CA LEU A 490 5.75 -24.06 -43.36
C LEU A 490 6.98 -24.27 -42.40
N PRO A 491 8.19 -23.77 -42.76
CA PRO A 491 9.34 -24.68 -42.92
C PRO A 491 10.56 -24.48 -41.97
N LYS A 492 11.67 -25.14 -42.33
CA LYS A 492 12.85 -25.50 -41.51
C LYS A 492 13.99 -24.45 -41.53
N ASN A 493 14.64 -24.24 -40.36
CA ASN A 493 16.10 -24.26 -40.02
C ASN A 493 17.16 -23.62 -40.98
N PRO A 494 18.42 -23.29 -40.52
CA PRO A 494 19.19 -23.99 -39.46
C PRO A 494 20.15 -23.18 -38.54
N LEU A 495 20.68 -23.89 -37.52
CA LEU A 495 21.92 -23.62 -36.73
C LEU A 495 21.92 -22.38 -35.81
N PHE A 496 22.67 -22.34 -34.69
CA PHE A 496 23.79 -23.19 -34.25
C PHE A 496 23.54 -24.01 -32.97
N ASP A 497 24.46 -24.93 -32.71
CA ASP A 497 24.50 -25.91 -31.61
C ASP A 497 25.75 -25.70 -30.75
N ASN A 498 25.68 -26.04 -29.45
CA ASN A 498 26.83 -26.41 -28.60
C ASN A 498 26.36 -26.90 -27.22
N ASP A 499 27.09 -27.87 -26.67
CA ASP A 499 26.56 -28.84 -25.70
C ASP A 499 27.58 -29.19 -24.58
N GLN A 500 27.11 -29.89 -23.54
CA GLN A 500 27.86 -30.52 -22.43
C GLN A 500 28.49 -29.56 -21.37
N PRO A 501 28.76 -30.05 -20.14
CA PRO A 501 27.88 -30.87 -19.31
C PRO A 501 27.77 -30.38 -17.84
N LYS A 502 26.81 -30.93 -17.10
CA LYS A 502 26.63 -30.71 -15.65
C LYS A 502 27.81 -31.27 -14.83
N LYS A 503 28.10 -30.64 -13.68
CA LYS A 503 28.77 -31.29 -12.54
C LYS A 503 27.95 -31.16 -11.25
N GLU A 504 28.10 -32.18 -10.42
CA GLU A 504 27.35 -32.44 -9.20
C GLU A 504 28.13 -31.92 -7.97
N GLN A 505 27.45 -31.31 -6.99
CA GLN A 505 28.02 -30.93 -5.70
C GLN A 505 27.03 -31.18 -4.56
N GLN A 506 27.53 -31.77 -3.48
CA GLN A 506 26.78 -32.02 -2.22
C GLN A 506 27.05 -30.91 -1.19
N PRO A 507 26.17 -30.70 -0.19
CA PRO A 507 26.23 -29.54 0.70
C PRO A 507 27.27 -29.68 1.84
N PRO A 508 27.87 -28.56 2.29
CA PRO A 508 28.73 -28.53 3.48
C PRO A 508 27.92 -28.61 4.79
N LYS A 509 28.59 -29.03 5.88
CA LYS A 509 27.99 -29.27 7.20
C LYS A 509 28.02 -28.03 8.12
N THR A 510 27.17 -28.06 9.14
CA THR A 510 27.12 -27.13 10.29
C THR A 510 28.36 -27.22 11.20
N THR A 511 28.80 -26.08 11.72
CA THR A 511 29.62 -25.95 12.95
C THR A 511 29.19 -24.73 13.77
N GLN A 512 29.43 -24.78 15.08
CA GLN A 512 29.08 -23.74 16.07
C GLN A 512 30.26 -22.77 16.34
N PRO A 513 30.02 -21.59 16.94
CA PRO A 513 31.03 -20.52 17.03
C PRO A 513 32.03 -20.69 18.20
N PRO A 514 33.27 -20.15 18.06
CA PRO A 514 34.24 -20.06 19.14
C PRO A 514 34.02 -18.86 20.08
N THR A 515 34.64 -18.93 21.26
CA THR A 515 34.50 -17.99 22.39
C THR A 515 35.51 -16.83 22.40
N SER A 516 35.19 -15.75 23.12
CA SER A 516 36.05 -14.59 23.36
C SER A 516 37.30 -14.90 24.21
N PRO A 517 38.42 -14.18 24.00
CA PRO A 517 39.49 -14.01 24.99
C PRO A 517 39.43 -12.65 25.72
N LYS A 518 40.14 -12.56 26.86
CA LYS A 518 40.49 -11.33 27.61
C LYS A 518 42.03 -11.13 27.56
N SER A 519 42.54 -10.13 28.29
CA SER A 519 43.96 -9.81 28.56
C SER A 519 44.77 -9.24 27.36
N ASP A 520 45.72 -8.30 27.55
CA ASP A 520 45.99 -7.43 28.72
C ASP A 520 46.75 -6.15 28.34
N LEU A 521 46.74 -5.19 29.28
CA LEU A 521 47.75 -4.16 29.62
C LEU A 521 48.87 -3.80 28.60
N LEU A 522 49.00 -2.50 28.30
CA LEU A 522 50.07 -1.65 28.89
C LEU A 522 49.83 -0.15 28.57
N GLU A 523 50.28 0.73 29.47
CA GLU A 523 50.31 2.19 29.33
C GLU A 523 51.76 2.64 29.02
N ASP A 524 51.97 3.85 28.50
CA ASP A 524 52.94 4.77 29.14
C ASP A 524 52.87 6.25 28.70
N ASP A 525 53.32 7.09 29.64
CA ASP A 525 53.74 8.49 29.59
C ASP A 525 52.82 9.69 29.22
N LEU A 526 52.92 10.70 30.10
CA LEU A 526 52.33 12.05 30.04
C LEU A 526 53.46 13.10 29.92
N PRO A 527 53.19 14.43 29.85
CA PRO A 527 53.23 15.16 31.13
C PRO A 527 52.38 16.46 31.22
N LYS A 528 51.62 16.56 32.34
CA LYS A 528 51.46 17.78 33.21
C LYS A 528 50.70 19.00 32.61
N ASN A 529 50.02 19.84 33.39
CA ASN A 529 50.31 20.28 34.76
C ASN A 529 49.09 20.72 35.62
N ASP A 530 49.37 20.93 36.91
CA ASP A 530 48.66 21.74 37.93
C ASP A 530 47.31 21.33 38.57
N ARG A 531 47.18 21.67 39.86
CA ARG A 531 46.07 21.35 40.80
C ARG A 531 46.15 22.26 42.04
N PRO A 532 45.02 22.70 42.63
CA PRO A 532 44.73 22.40 44.05
C PRO A 532 43.23 22.07 44.31
N LYS A 533 42.87 21.07 45.17
CA LYS A 533 42.57 21.16 46.63
C LYS A 533 41.39 22.13 46.96
N LYS A 534 40.42 21.83 47.85
CA LYS A 534 40.33 20.81 48.92
C LYS A 534 38.87 20.62 49.48
N ASN A 535 38.66 19.57 50.29
CA ASN A 535 37.67 19.40 51.39
C ASN A 535 36.14 19.35 51.14
N GLN A 536 35.58 18.14 51.37
CA GLN A 536 34.32 17.87 52.12
C GLN A 536 34.61 17.94 53.66
N PRO A 537 33.64 17.88 54.64
CA PRO A 537 32.76 16.69 54.86
C PRO A 537 31.45 16.76 55.74
N LYS A 538 30.72 15.62 55.75
CA LYS A 538 29.98 14.95 56.87
C LYS A 538 28.58 15.38 57.38
N ASN A 539 27.83 14.34 57.78
CA ASN A 539 26.50 14.33 58.41
C ASN A 539 26.53 14.63 59.93
N VAL A 540 25.40 15.06 60.50
CA VAL A 540 24.95 14.77 61.89
C VAL A 540 23.42 14.57 61.93
N PHE A 541 22.92 13.72 62.83
CA PHE A 541 21.51 13.41 63.14
C PHE A 541 20.97 14.34 64.25
N PHE A 542 19.65 14.53 64.36
CA PHE A 542 18.96 14.65 65.66
C PHE A 542 17.45 14.31 65.54
N GLN A 543 16.82 13.97 66.67
CA GLN A 543 15.41 13.56 66.79
C GLN A 543 14.61 14.52 67.70
N ASN A 544 13.31 14.23 67.82
CA ASN A 544 12.28 14.74 68.75
C ASN A 544 11.48 15.97 68.24
N GLU A 545 10.21 16.13 68.59
CA GLU A 545 9.45 15.53 69.72
C GLU A 545 7.97 15.22 69.37
N GLU A 546 7.28 14.39 70.18
CA GLU A 546 5.83 14.14 70.05
C GLU A 546 4.98 15.21 70.74
N VAL A 547 3.82 15.56 70.16
CA VAL A 547 2.63 15.95 70.95
C VAL A 547 1.41 15.22 70.38
N LYS A 548 0.76 14.42 71.21
CA LYS A 548 -0.56 13.81 70.94
C LYS A 548 -1.65 14.66 71.58
N ASN A 549 -2.85 14.66 70.98
CA ASN A 549 -4.07 14.62 71.79
C ASN A 549 -5.21 13.94 71.02
N GLU A 550 -6.06 13.22 71.75
CA GLU A 550 -7.19 12.45 71.20
C GLU A 550 -8.55 13.12 71.48
N GLN A 551 -9.63 12.46 71.02
CA GLN A 551 -11.05 12.57 71.41
C GLN A 551 -11.98 13.39 70.49
N VAL A 552 -13.24 12.98 70.24
CA VAL A 552 -13.83 11.61 70.16
C VAL A 552 -15.17 11.69 69.38
N LYS A 553 -15.81 10.53 69.16
CA LYS A 553 -17.20 10.28 68.67
C LYS A 553 -18.27 11.30 69.16
N ASN A 554 -19.45 11.47 68.53
CA ASN A 554 -20.26 10.51 67.77
C ASN A 554 -21.38 11.16 66.90
N ASP A 555 -22.22 10.30 66.31
CA ASP A 555 -23.66 10.44 65.96
C ASP A 555 -24.10 10.56 64.49
N GLN A 556 -25.29 9.98 64.22
CA GLN A 556 -25.88 9.72 62.91
C GLN A 556 -27.19 10.52 62.72
N VAL A 557 -27.48 10.97 61.50
CA VAL A 557 -28.89 11.11 61.04
C VAL A 557 -29.06 10.61 59.60
N LYS A 558 -30.05 9.72 59.47
CA LYS A 558 -30.95 9.37 58.34
C LYS A 558 -31.11 10.41 57.19
N SER A 559 -31.60 10.08 55.99
CA SER A 559 -31.85 8.81 55.26
C SER A 559 -32.36 9.15 53.83
N GLU A 560 -32.62 8.11 53.01
CA GLU A 560 -33.24 8.18 51.66
C GLU A 560 -32.28 8.67 50.54
N HIS A 561 -32.44 8.32 49.25
CA HIS A 561 -33.67 7.88 48.56
C HIS A 561 -33.38 6.96 47.33
N LYS A 562 -34.31 6.04 47.03
CA LYS A 562 -34.59 5.37 45.72
C LYS A 562 -33.51 4.54 44.99
N SER A 563 -33.67 3.21 45.06
CA SER A 563 -33.42 2.29 43.93
C SER A 563 -34.50 2.47 42.85
N PHE A 564 -34.23 2.09 41.60
CA PHE A 564 -35.27 1.79 40.59
C PHE A 564 -34.88 0.59 39.71
N PHE A 565 -35.87 -0.03 39.07
CA PHE A 565 -35.83 -1.42 38.60
C PHE A 565 -35.46 -1.62 37.12
N PHE A 566 -34.91 -2.80 36.81
CA PHE A 566 -35.00 -3.43 35.49
C PHE A 566 -36.47 -3.60 35.06
N HIS A 567 -36.74 -3.56 33.76
CA HIS A 567 -37.88 -4.27 33.15
C HIS A 567 -37.49 -4.88 31.81
N ASN A 568 -37.76 -6.18 31.65
CA ASN A 568 -37.90 -6.81 30.35
C ASN A 568 -39.21 -6.36 29.69
N ASN A 569 -39.29 -6.47 28.36
CA ASN A 569 -40.56 -6.66 27.66
C ASN A 569 -40.31 -7.50 26.40
N ASN A 570 -41.18 -8.48 26.16
CA ASN A 570 -41.18 -9.33 24.98
C ASN A 570 -42.60 -9.86 24.72
N ASP A 571 -42.82 -10.37 23.50
CA ASP A 571 -43.98 -11.16 23.05
C ASP A 571 -45.32 -10.44 22.77
N GLN A 572 -46.18 -11.16 22.04
CA GLN A 572 -47.29 -10.72 21.18
C GLN A 572 -46.78 -10.06 19.86
N VAL A 573 -46.96 -10.65 18.67
CA VAL A 573 -47.75 -11.85 18.25
C VAL A 573 -46.93 -12.74 17.32
#